data_AF-A0A3N5ILQ2-F1
#
_entry.id   AF-A0A3N5ILQ2-F1
#
_cell.length_a   1.000
_cell.length_b   1.000
_cell.length_c   1.000
_cell.angle_alpha   90.00
_cell.angle_beta   90.00
_cell.angle_gamma   90.00
#
_symmetry.space_group_name_H-M   'P 1'
#
loop_
_entity.id
_entity.type
_entity.pdbx_description
1 polymer ?
#
loop_
_entity_poly.entity_id
_entity_poly.type
_entity_poly.pdbx_seq_one_letter_code
_entity_poly.pdbx_strand_id
1 'polypeptide(L)'
;MKNLPISKTVSRQKREKRIDFYDENGKPCTLIAEIQYDDECKNGHNTFSITGSLYEKYRMPGESTIHHKDGALLWQSMGGCIHEKIIKRFPELAKYIKWHLTSADGPIHYLANTLYHASNKDYNGKAKGEPCSWDIVLYFGDFPISFDLPEKFIDWLKDQKPETLEIASFTHEKEPKTYGTHYTFKGYGKNWYDCPFRIEKKAQEVLLAIKKYPLRIEKIATDFSEGKERDLPAARHCAVWPDVSDEVLSLPKEELKSLLIARLPALMTEFKKDMEELGFTY
;
A
#
# COMPACT_ATOMS: atom_id res chain seq x y z
N MET A 1 -17.98 -11.66 -15.15
CA MET A 1 -16.65 -12.26 -14.92
C MET A 1 -16.45 -13.32 -15.99
N LYS A 2 -15.36 -13.24 -16.77
CA LYS A 2 -15.06 -14.23 -17.82
C LYS A 2 -14.84 -15.60 -17.18
N ASN A 3 -15.10 -16.67 -17.94
CA ASN A 3 -15.00 -18.08 -17.59
C ASN A 3 -13.60 -18.44 -17.05
N LEU A 4 -13.34 -18.21 -15.76
CA LEU A 4 -12.18 -18.77 -15.08
C LEU A 4 -12.43 -20.28 -14.86
N PRO A 5 -11.37 -21.10 -14.85
CA PRO A 5 -11.52 -22.50 -14.48
C PRO A 5 -12.08 -22.62 -13.06
N ILE A 6 -13.08 -23.49 -12.88
CA ILE A 6 -13.69 -23.75 -11.58
C ILE A 6 -12.68 -24.51 -10.72
N SER A 7 -12.39 -23.96 -9.55
CA SER A 7 -11.59 -24.60 -8.51
C SER A 7 -12.49 -25.24 -7.46
N LYS A 8 -12.09 -26.40 -6.94
CA LYS A 8 -12.70 -27.03 -5.77
C LYS A 8 -11.93 -26.63 -4.52
N THR A 9 -12.60 -25.95 -3.59
CA THR A 9 -11.99 -25.61 -2.29
C THR A 9 -11.60 -26.87 -1.53
N VAL A 10 -10.35 -26.93 -1.07
CA VAL A 10 -9.83 -28.01 -0.24
C VAL A 10 -9.13 -27.41 0.97
N SER A 11 -9.45 -27.92 2.16
CA SER A 11 -8.98 -27.34 3.43
C SER A 11 -7.51 -27.63 3.75
N ARG A 12 -6.91 -28.65 3.13
CA ARG A 12 -5.50 -29.01 3.33
C ARG A 12 -4.96 -29.81 2.15
N GLN A 13 -4.07 -29.22 1.36
CA GLN A 13 -3.29 -29.92 0.34
C GLN A 13 -1.86 -29.40 0.36
N LYS A 14 -1.01 -30.11 1.09
CA LYS A 14 0.40 -29.78 1.27
C LYS A 14 1.28 -30.94 0.83
N ARG A 15 2.39 -30.62 0.17
CA ARG A 15 3.47 -31.52 -0.21
C ARG A 15 4.76 -30.95 0.35
N GLU A 16 5.65 -31.84 0.78
CA GLU A 16 6.95 -31.47 1.31
C GLU A 16 8.03 -32.18 0.52
N LYS A 17 9.11 -31.45 0.20
CA LYS A 17 10.36 -32.03 -0.29
C LYS A 17 11.47 -31.68 0.68
N ARG A 18 12.25 -32.67 1.08
CA ARG A 18 13.37 -32.50 1.99
C ARG A 18 14.66 -33.02 1.36
N ILE A 19 15.74 -32.28 1.54
CA ILE A 19 17.07 -32.71 1.12
C ILE A 19 18.11 -32.34 2.17
N ASP A 20 18.95 -33.32 2.51
CA ASP A 20 20.09 -33.19 3.40
C ASP A 20 21.36 -33.11 2.54
N PHE A 21 22.18 -32.07 2.74
CA PHE A 21 23.35 -31.78 1.92
C PHE A 21 24.47 -31.14 2.74
N TYR A 22 25.64 -30.99 2.11
CA TYR A 22 26.77 -30.25 2.67
C TYR A 22 26.98 -28.96 1.88
N ASP A 23 27.25 -27.86 2.58
CA ASP A 23 27.62 -26.59 1.97
C ASP A 23 29.05 -26.64 1.38
N GLU A 24 29.48 -25.55 0.78
CA GLU A 24 30.83 -25.41 0.18
C GLU A 24 31.97 -25.54 1.20
N ASN A 25 31.68 -25.36 2.49
CA ASN A 25 32.63 -25.51 3.60
C ASN A 25 32.54 -26.89 4.26
N GLY A 26 31.77 -27.83 3.70
CA GLY A 26 31.56 -29.16 4.27
C GLY A 26 30.71 -29.17 5.54
N LYS A 27 29.88 -28.14 5.79
CA LYS A 27 28.95 -28.10 6.92
C LYS A 27 27.61 -28.74 6.53
N PRO A 28 27.00 -29.53 7.42
CA PRO A 28 25.70 -30.16 7.16
C PRO A 28 24.59 -29.10 7.13
N CYS A 29 23.72 -29.22 6.14
CA CYS A 29 22.56 -28.38 5.91
C CYS A 29 21.37 -29.25 5.52
N THR A 30 20.16 -28.80 5.86
CA THR A 30 18.91 -29.43 5.39
C THR A 30 18.00 -28.35 4.83
N LEU A 31 17.48 -28.57 3.62
CA LEU A 31 16.46 -27.71 3.04
C LEU A 31 15.14 -28.47 2.95
N ILE A 32 14.09 -27.86 3.49
CA ILE A 32 12.72 -28.33 3.37
C ILE A 32 11.96 -27.33 2.51
N ALA A 33 11.44 -27.77 1.37
CA ALA A 33 10.55 -27.00 0.51
C ALA A 33 9.10 -27.46 0.76
N GLU A 34 8.25 -26.52 1.12
CA GLU A 34 6.83 -26.74 1.36
C GLU A 34 6.04 -26.18 0.18
N ILE A 35 5.18 -27.01 -0.41
CA ILE A 35 4.34 -26.66 -1.55
C ILE A 35 2.90 -26.91 -1.14
N GLN A 36 2.03 -25.90 -1.21
CA GLN A 36 0.63 -26.04 -0.82
C GLN A 36 -0.31 -25.35 -1.78
N TYR A 37 -1.52 -25.89 -1.91
CA TYR A 37 -2.65 -25.31 -2.61
C TYR A 37 -3.93 -25.60 -1.82
N ASP A 38 -4.26 -24.74 -0.87
CA ASP A 38 -5.41 -24.93 0.01
C ASP A 38 -6.01 -23.61 0.51
N ASP A 39 -7.16 -23.73 1.17
CA ASP A 39 -7.87 -22.64 1.86
C ASP A 39 -7.70 -22.77 3.38
N GLU A 40 -6.46 -22.92 3.87
CA GLU A 40 -6.20 -23.01 5.33
C GLU A 40 -6.65 -21.74 6.06
N CYS A 41 -6.55 -20.58 5.40
CA CYS A 41 -6.96 -19.28 5.94
C CYS A 41 -8.48 -19.02 5.91
N LYS A 42 -9.28 -19.96 5.36
CA LYS A 42 -10.75 -19.91 5.32
C LYS A 42 -11.30 -18.65 4.63
N ASN A 43 -10.61 -18.19 3.58
CA ASN A 43 -11.02 -17.06 2.77
C ASN A 43 -11.91 -17.46 1.57
N GLY A 44 -12.20 -18.77 1.43
CA GLY A 44 -13.12 -19.31 0.44
C GLY A 44 -12.47 -19.71 -0.88
N HIS A 45 -11.15 -19.57 -1.02
CA HIS A 45 -10.43 -19.95 -2.23
C HIS A 45 -9.06 -20.56 -1.92
N ASN A 46 -8.68 -21.58 -2.69
CA ASN A 46 -7.36 -22.19 -2.55
C ASN A 46 -6.27 -21.21 -3.00
N THR A 47 -5.19 -21.11 -2.22
CA THR A 47 -4.03 -20.27 -2.53
C THR A 47 -2.77 -21.12 -2.66
N PHE A 48 -2.05 -20.93 -3.75
CA PHE A 48 -0.80 -21.63 -3.99
C PHE A 48 0.38 -20.91 -3.32
N SER A 49 1.24 -21.67 -2.65
CA SER A 49 2.52 -21.17 -2.19
C SER A 49 3.62 -22.22 -2.23
N ILE A 50 4.83 -21.77 -2.56
CA ILE A 50 6.08 -22.51 -2.42
C ILE A 50 6.95 -21.70 -1.48
N THR A 51 7.25 -22.27 -0.32
CA THR A 51 8.15 -21.70 0.68
C THR A 51 9.23 -22.70 1.02
N GLY A 52 10.27 -22.25 1.70
CA GLY A 52 11.32 -23.14 2.18
C GLY A 52 11.84 -22.75 3.54
N SER A 53 12.41 -23.73 4.22
CA SER A 53 13.12 -23.60 5.49
C SER A 53 14.49 -24.23 5.35
N LEU A 54 15.53 -23.43 5.52
CA LEU A 54 16.92 -23.87 5.51
C LEU A 54 17.39 -24.05 6.96
N TYR A 55 18.00 -25.19 7.23
CA TYR A 55 18.53 -25.56 8.54
C TYR A 55 20.04 -25.78 8.44
N GLU A 56 20.79 -25.17 9.34
CA GLU A 56 22.25 -25.17 9.33
C GLU A 56 22.79 -25.27 10.77
N LYS A 57 24.10 -25.51 10.90
CA LYS A 57 24.79 -25.58 12.20
C LYS A 57 25.11 -24.17 12.73
N TYR A 58 24.07 -23.39 12.96
CA TYR A 58 24.10 -22.06 13.60
C TYR A 58 23.04 -22.02 14.69
N ARG A 59 23.14 -21.13 15.70
CA ARG A 59 22.16 -21.07 16.79
C ARG A 59 21.71 -19.63 16.99
N MET A 60 20.43 -19.35 16.77
CA MET A 60 19.74 -18.16 17.30
C MET A 60 18.68 -18.55 18.35
N PRO A 61 18.42 -17.68 19.34
CA PRO A 61 17.35 -17.91 20.31
C PRO A 61 15.97 -17.94 19.62
N GLY A 62 15.19 -19.00 19.86
CA GLY A 62 13.82 -19.15 19.35
C GLY A 62 13.68 -19.95 18.05
N GLU A 63 14.75 -20.55 17.53
CA GLU A 63 14.72 -21.30 16.26
C GLU A 63 14.14 -22.71 16.39
N SER A 64 13.45 -23.15 15.34
CA SER A 64 13.07 -24.56 15.16
C SER A 64 14.31 -25.41 14.84
N THR A 65 14.32 -26.67 15.27
CA THR A 65 15.47 -27.58 15.10
C THR A 65 15.08 -28.88 14.43
N ILE A 66 16.00 -29.45 13.66
CA ILE A 66 15.86 -30.79 13.06
C ILE A 66 17.19 -31.56 13.11
N HIS A 67 17.10 -32.88 12.97
CA HIS A 67 18.28 -33.72 12.78
C HIS A 67 18.59 -33.91 11.30
N HIS A 68 19.84 -33.66 10.90
CA HIS A 68 20.41 -34.09 9.63
C HIS A 68 20.49 -35.63 9.56
N LYS A 69 20.55 -36.22 8.36
CA LYS A 69 20.73 -37.67 8.15
C LYS A 69 21.90 -38.29 8.93
N ASP A 70 22.94 -37.52 9.18
CA ASP A 70 24.14 -37.96 9.92
C ASP A 70 24.03 -37.72 11.44
N GLY A 71 22.82 -37.41 11.93
CA GLY A 71 22.51 -37.21 13.35
C GLY A 71 22.79 -35.81 13.90
N ALA A 72 23.49 -34.96 13.14
CA ALA A 72 23.79 -33.59 13.55
C ALA A 72 22.50 -32.77 13.77
N LEU A 73 22.43 -32.05 14.91
CA LEU A 73 21.35 -31.10 15.19
C LEU A 73 21.59 -29.80 14.39
N LEU A 74 20.57 -29.37 13.67
CA LEU A 74 20.56 -28.15 12.86
C LEU A 74 19.44 -27.21 13.33
N TRP A 75 19.64 -25.92 13.16
CA TRP A 75 18.65 -24.88 13.47
C TRP A 75 18.23 -24.14 12.22
N GLN A 76 16.98 -23.69 12.18
CA GLN A 76 16.45 -22.93 11.06
C GLN A 76 17.13 -21.57 10.94
N SER A 77 17.97 -21.38 9.93
CA SER A 77 18.67 -20.13 9.67
C SER A 77 17.90 -19.19 8.74
N MET A 78 17.05 -19.74 7.86
CA MET A 78 16.27 -18.97 6.89
C MET A 78 14.92 -19.63 6.63
N GLY A 79 13.91 -18.82 6.33
CA GLY A 79 12.55 -19.29 6.07
C GLY A 79 11.77 -18.40 5.10
N GLY A 80 10.70 -18.92 4.52
CA GLY A 80 9.78 -18.17 3.67
C GLY A 80 10.14 -18.25 2.19
N CYS A 81 10.30 -17.09 1.54
CA CYS A 81 10.44 -16.96 0.08
C CYS A 81 11.89 -17.20 -0.42
N ILE A 82 12.54 -18.29 0.01
CA ILE A 82 13.93 -18.62 -0.35
C ILE A 82 14.06 -19.32 -1.71
N HIS A 83 13.36 -18.80 -2.73
CA HIS A 83 13.18 -19.46 -4.04
C HIS A 83 14.48 -19.85 -4.74
N GLU A 84 15.53 -19.02 -4.66
CA GLU A 84 16.83 -19.34 -5.25
C GLU A 84 17.45 -20.63 -4.67
N LYS A 85 17.33 -20.83 -3.36
CA LYS A 85 17.84 -22.03 -2.68
C LYS A 85 16.99 -23.25 -3.03
N ILE A 86 15.67 -23.07 -3.12
CA ILE A 86 14.73 -24.10 -3.56
C ILE A 86 15.08 -24.54 -4.98
N ILE A 87 15.19 -23.62 -5.94
CA ILE A 87 15.53 -23.92 -7.35
C ILE A 87 16.88 -24.63 -7.45
N LYS A 88 17.90 -24.18 -6.71
CA LYS A 88 19.23 -24.79 -6.74
C LYS A 88 19.22 -26.27 -6.33
N ARG A 89 18.29 -26.69 -5.48
CA ARG A 89 18.24 -28.06 -4.92
C ARG A 89 17.08 -28.90 -5.43
N PHE A 90 16.00 -28.26 -5.87
CA PHE A 90 14.80 -28.83 -6.46
C PHE A 90 14.49 -28.11 -7.78
N PRO A 91 15.34 -28.27 -8.81
CA PRO A 91 15.19 -27.57 -10.08
C PRO A 91 13.85 -27.85 -10.78
N GLU A 92 13.22 -29.00 -10.51
CA GLU A 92 11.89 -29.34 -10.98
C GLU A 92 10.79 -28.39 -10.46
N LEU A 93 11.05 -27.68 -9.35
CA LEU A 93 10.11 -26.69 -8.81
C LEU A 93 10.22 -25.31 -9.47
N ALA A 94 11.27 -25.06 -10.26
CA ALA A 94 11.57 -23.73 -10.78
C ALA A 94 10.43 -23.14 -11.62
N LYS A 95 9.78 -23.95 -12.46
CA LYS A 95 8.69 -23.48 -13.31
C LYS A 95 7.44 -23.07 -12.52
N TYR A 96 7.26 -23.55 -11.29
CA TYR A 96 6.11 -23.27 -10.46
C TYR A 96 6.29 -22.05 -9.54
N ILE A 97 7.53 -21.56 -9.37
CA ILE A 97 7.82 -20.41 -8.50
C ILE A 97 7.02 -19.16 -8.91
N LYS A 98 6.81 -18.96 -10.22
CA LYS A 98 6.01 -17.86 -10.77
C LYS A 98 4.57 -17.81 -10.25
N TRP A 99 4.05 -18.92 -9.72
CA TRP A 99 2.69 -19.00 -9.19
C TRP A 99 2.60 -18.71 -7.69
N HIS A 100 3.73 -18.50 -7.01
CA HIS A 100 3.71 -18.21 -5.57
C HIS A 100 2.76 -17.04 -5.27
N LEU A 101 1.82 -17.25 -4.33
CA LEU A 101 0.74 -16.32 -3.99
C LEU A 101 -0.31 -16.13 -5.10
N THR A 102 -0.59 -17.18 -5.86
CA THR A 102 -1.71 -17.23 -6.83
C THR A 102 -2.85 -18.03 -6.26
N SER A 103 -4.06 -17.46 -6.24
CA SER A 103 -5.28 -18.17 -5.86
C SER A 103 -6.05 -18.65 -7.09
N ALA A 104 -7.14 -19.39 -6.88
CA ALA A 104 -8.06 -19.79 -7.94
C ALA A 104 -8.62 -18.61 -8.78
N ASP A 105 -8.61 -17.40 -8.23
CA ASP A 105 -9.13 -16.19 -8.88
C ASP A 105 -8.06 -15.39 -9.64
N GLY A 106 -6.77 -15.66 -9.37
CA GLY A 106 -5.65 -14.94 -9.96
C GLY A 106 -4.47 -14.76 -9.02
N PRO A 107 -3.34 -14.22 -9.54
CA PRO A 107 -2.24 -13.74 -8.71
C PRO A 107 -2.72 -12.73 -7.67
N ILE A 108 -2.17 -12.75 -6.46
CA ILE A 108 -2.53 -11.81 -5.41
C ILE A 108 -2.36 -10.37 -5.90
N HIS A 109 -3.43 -9.57 -5.76
CA HIS A 109 -3.48 -8.18 -6.25
C HIS A 109 -3.06 -8.01 -7.73
N TYR A 110 -3.31 -9.01 -8.60
CA TYR A 110 -2.89 -9.05 -10.00
C TYR A 110 -2.98 -7.70 -10.74
N LEU A 111 -4.17 -7.09 -10.78
CA LEU A 111 -4.36 -5.79 -11.44
C LEU A 111 -3.72 -4.65 -10.66
N ALA A 112 -3.92 -4.59 -9.35
CA ALA A 112 -3.48 -3.45 -8.55
C ALA A 112 -1.95 -3.34 -8.53
N ASN A 113 -1.26 -4.43 -8.23
CA ASN A 113 0.21 -4.45 -8.15
C ASN A 113 0.84 -4.24 -9.52
N THR A 114 0.35 -4.92 -10.57
CA THR A 114 0.89 -4.73 -11.93
C THR A 114 0.74 -3.28 -12.37
N LEU A 115 -0.44 -2.68 -12.22
CA LEU A 115 -0.67 -1.28 -12.59
C LEU A 115 0.14 -0.31 -11.72
N TYR A 116 0.32 -0.60 -10.43
CA TYR A 116 1.12 0.22 -9.54
C TYR A 116 2.60 0.22 -9.95
N HIS A 117 3.21 -0.95 -10.10
CA HIS A 117 4.61 -1.06 -10.49
C HIS A 117 4.87 -0.51 -11.90
N ALA A 118 3.94 -0.76 -12.82
CA ALA A 118 3.99 -0.19 -14.16
C ALA A 118 3.84 1.33 -14.18
N SER A 119 3.12 1.95 -13.23
CA SER A 119 2.83 3.39 -13.22
C SER A 119 4.03 4.25 -12.81
N ASN A 120 4.10 5.46 -13.37
CA ASN A 120 5.01 6.54 -12.94
C ASN A 120 4.41 7.46 -11.87
N LYS A 121 3.24 7.09 -11.34
CA LYS A 121 2.55 7.81 -10.26
C LYS A 121 3.01 7.32 -8.89
N ASP A 122 3.17 8.24 -7.95
CA ASP A 122 3.53 7.95 -6.57
C ASP A 122 2.44 7.16 -5.80
N TYR A 123 2.65 6.93 -4.50
CA TYR A 123 1.70 6.24 -3.63
C TYR A 123 0.36 6.99 -3.46
N ASN A 124 0.29 8.29 -3.77
CA ASN A 124 -0.93 9.09 -3.80
C ASN A 124 -1.60 9.11 -5.19
N GLY A 125 -1.07 8.37 -6.16
CA GLY A 125 -1.58 8.34 -7.53
C GLY A 125 -1.23 9.60 -8.35
N LYS A 126 -0.24 10.37 -7.91
CA LYS A 126 0.19 11.63 -8.54
C LYS A 126 1.40 11.43 -9.43
N ALA A 127 1.35 12.03 -10.62
CA ALA A 127 2.50 12.06 -11.53
C ALA A 127 3.45 13.20 -11.15
N LYS A 128 4.69 13.13 -11.64
CA LYS A 128 5.67 14.19 -11.43
C LYS A 128 5.12 15.55 -11.88
N GLY A 129 5.18 16.54 -10.98
CA GLY A 129 4.67 17.89 -11.22
C GLY A 129 3.17 18.07 -10.98
N GLU A 130 2.43 17.04 -10.56
CA GLU A 130 1.05 17.22 -10.12
C GLU A 130 1.02 17.74 -8.67
N PRO A 131 0.17 18.74 -8.35
CA PRO A 131 0.00 19.21 -6.97
C PRO A 131 -0.43 18.09 -6.02
N CYS A 132 0.28 17.97 -4.90
CA CYS A 132 -0.01 17.01 -3.83
C CYS A 132 -0.46 17.68 -2.53
N SER A 133 0.01 18.90 -2.25
CA SER A 133 -0.38 19.68 -1.07
C SER A 133 -0.91 21.05 -1.48
N TRP A 134 -1.79 21.59 -0.64
CA TRP A 134 -2.52 22.81 -0.93
C TRP A 134 -2.68 23.64 0.32
N ASP A 135 -2.52 24.95 0.18
CA ASP A 135 -2.96 25.93 1.17
C ASP A 135 -4.23 26.61 0.70
N ILE A 136 -5.14 26.87 1.64
CA ILE A 136 -6.30 27.72 1.42
C ILE A 136 -5.97 29.09 1.99
N VAL A 137 -5.91 30.08 1.11
CA VAL A 137 -5.59 31.45 1.48
C VAL A 137 -6.78 32.37 1.25
N LEU A 138 -6.86 33.43 2.07
CA LEU A 138 -7.95 34.39 2.04
C LEU A 138 -7.43 35.79 1.72
N TYR A 139 -8.15 36.51 0.87
CA TYR A 139 -7.90 37.90 0.50
C TYR A 139 -9.13 38.75 0.78
N PHE A 140 -8.89 40.02 1.07
CA PHE A 140 -9.92 41.04 1.25
C PHE A 140 -9.90 42.00 0.05
N GLY A 141 -10.88 41.85 -0.84
CA GLY A 141 -10.94 42.58 -2.10
C GLY A 141 -9.73 42.31 -2.99
N ASP A 142 -9.22 43.38 -3.61
CA ASP A 142 -8.04 43.33 -4.48
C ASP A 142 -6.72 43.50 -3.72
N PHE A 143 -6.72 43.36 -2.40
CA PHE A 143 -5.49 43.45 -1.62
C PHE A 143 -4.54 42.32 -2.03
N PRO A 144 -3.28 42.62 -2.38
CA PRO A 144 -2.39 41.64 -3.01
C PRO A 144 -1.78 40.64 -2.02
N ILE A 145 -1.96 40.85 -0.72
CA ILE A 145 -1.41 39.99 0.34
C ILE A 145 -2.51 39.08 0.86
N SER A 146 -2.22 37.78 0.86
CA SER A 146 -3.07 36.76 1.47
C SER A 146 -2.93 36.73 2.99
N PHE A 147 -4.00 36.33 3.66
CA PHE A 147 -4.07 36.10 5.09
C PHE A 147 -4.15 34.60 5.36
N ASP A 148 -3.26 34.14 6.23
CA ASP A 148 -3.25 32.77 6.75
C ASP A 148 -4.21 32.67 7.95
N LEU A 149 -5.26 31.87 7.77
CA LEU A 149 -6.27 31.57 8.78
C LEU A 149 -6.56 30.07 8.74
N PRO A 150 -7.00 29.46 9.85
CA PRO A 150 -7.32 28.04 9.87
C PRO A 150 -8.33 27.66 8.77
N GLU A 151 -8.05 26.60 8.02
CA GLU A 151 -8.87 26.16 6.88
C GLU A 151 -10.36 26.01 7.24
N LYS A 152 -10.65 25.36 8.36
CA LYS A 152 -12.03 25.19 8.86
C LYS A 152 -12.74 26.52 9.11
N PHE A 153 -12.00 27.55 9.51
CA PHE A 153 -12.56 28.89 9.73
C PHE A 153 -12.84 29.58 8.41
N ILE A 154 -11.92 29.50 7.45
CA ILE A 154 -12.11 30.03 6.10
C ILE A 154 -13.32 29.36 5.43
N ASP A 155 -13.44 28.02 5.55
CA ASP A 155 -14.56 27.28 5.00
C ASP A 155 -15.89 27.68 5.64
N TRP A 156 -15.96 27.77 6.96
CA TRP A 156 -17.16 28.26 7.64
C TRP A 156 -17.54 29.68 7.22
N LEU A 157 -16.55 30.54 7.01
CA LEU A 157 -16.75 31.95 6.66
C LEU A 157 -17.42 32.14 5.29
N LYS A 158 -17.24 31.18 4.35
CA LYS A 158 -17.86 31.23 3.00
C LYS A 158 -19.37 31.39 3.03
N ASP A 159 -20.01 30.79 4.02
CA ASP A 159 -21.47 30.74 4.13
C ASP A 159 -22.03 31.86 5.03
N GLN A 160 -21.17 32.72 5.59
CA GLN A 160 -21.60 33.75 6.53
C GLN A 160 -21.95 35.06 5.84
N LYS A 161 -22.94 35.75 6.40
CA LYS A 161 -23.28 37.11 6.02
C LYS A 161 -22.43 38.11 6.81
N PRO A 162 -21.58 38.94 6.18
CA PRO A 162 -20.67 39.84 6.87
C PRO A 162 -21.33 40.70 7.95
N GLU A 163 -22.58 41.13 7.73
CA GLU A 163 -23.35 42.02 8.60
C GLU A 163 -23.72 41.34 9.93
N THR A 164 -23.88 40.01 9.90
CA THR A 164 -24.31 39.21 11.06
C THR A 164 -23.14 38.77 11.95
N LEU A 165 -21.90 38.98 11.51
CA LEU A 165 -20.72 38.57 12.24
C LEU A 165 -20.46 39.47 13.46
N GLU A 166 -20.23 38.80 14.59
CA GLU A 166 -19.88 39.39 15.88
C GLU A 166 -18.77 38.57 16.55
N ILE A 167 -17.91 39.22 17.35
CA ILE A 167 -16.82 38.54 18.05
C ILE A 167 -17.36 37.79 19.27
N ALA A 168 -16.82 36.59 19.48
CA ALA A 168 -16.99 35.80 20.68
C ALA A 168 -15.62 35.55 21.33
N SER A 169 -15.58 35.52 22.65
CA SER A 169 -14.39 35.21 23.45
C SER A 169 -14.58 33.91 24.21
N PHE A 170 -13.53 33.09 24.25
CA PHE A 170 -13.48 31.84 24.99
C PHE A 170 -12.29 31.89 25.93
N THR A 171 -12.54 31.70 27.22
CA THR A 171 -11.49 31.62 28.25
C THR A 171 -11.29 30.15 28.62
N HIS A 172 -10.03 29.72 28.70
CA HIS A 172 -9.73 28.34 29.07
C HIS A 172 -10.14 28.08 30.53
N GLU A 173 -10.63 26.86 30.82
CA GLU A 173 -10.95 26.41 32.19
C GLU A 173 -9.74 26.30 33.14
N LYS A 174 -8.52 26.35 32.59
CA LYS A 174 -7.26 26.23 33.33
C LYS A 174 -6.69 27.61 33.59
N GLU A 175 -5.61 27.66 34.38
CA GLU A 175 -5.01 28.91 34.85
C GLU A 175 -4.80 29.96 33.73
N PRO A 176 -5.39 31.17 33.87
CA PRO A 176 -5.38 32.20 32.82
C PRO A 176 -4.00 32.69 32.40
N LYS A 177 -3.00 32.61 33.28
CA LYS A 177 -1.61 33.02 32.98
C LYS A 177 -0.99 32.21 31.85
N THR A 178 -1.38 30.94 31.70
CA THR A 178 -0.76 30.01 30.75
C THR A 178 -1.60 29.88 29.48
N TYR A 179 -2.92 29.97 29.60
CA TYR A 179 -3.84 29.67 28.49
C TYR A 179 -4.60 30.90 27.96
N GLY A 180 -4.71 32.00 28.71
CA GLY A 180 -5.34 33.24 28.21
C GLY A 180 -6.76 33.09 27.63
N THR A 181 -7.23 34.15 26.98
CA THR A 181 -8.51 34.20 26.26
C THR A 181 -8.26 34.17 24.77
N HIS A 182 -8.97 33.30 24.05
CA HIS A 182 -8.98 33.27 22.60
C HIS A 182 -10.29 33.86 22.06
N TYR A 183 -10.26 34.29 20.80
CA TYR A 183 -11.33 35.00 20.14
C TYR A 183 -11.65 34.36 18.80
N THR A 184 -12.93 34.44 18.45
CA THR A 184 -13.50 33.91 17.20
C THR A 184 -14.75 34.73 16.85
N PHE A 185 -15.52 34.31 15.84
CA PHE A 185 -16.85 34.85 15.57
C PHE A 185 -17.95 33.95 16.12
N LYS A 186 -19.05 34.58 16.57
CA LYS A 186 -20.25 33.87 17.03
C LYS A 186 -20.72 32.91 15.94
N GLY A 187 -20.97 31.66 16.32
CA GLY A 187 -21.38 30.60 15.40
C GLY A 187 -20.23 29.75 14.85
N TYR A 188 -18.96 30.14 15.06
CA TYR A 188 -17.79 29.31 14.73
C TYR A 188 -17.08 28.77 15.97
N GLY A 189 -16.81 27.46 15.95
CA GLY A 189 -16.12 26.76 17.03
C GLY A 189 -16.97 26.64 18.28
N LYS A 190 -16.65 25.68 19.15
CA LYS A 190 -17.32 25.52 20.45
C LYS A 190 -16.33 25.64 21.61
N ASN A 191 -15.04 25.55 21.33
CA ASN A 191 -14.00 25.45 22.35
C ASN A 191 -12.89 26.49 22.16
N TRP A 192 -12.16 26.74 23.24
CA TRP A 192 -11.00 27.64 23.27
C TRP A 192 -9.93 27.31 22.21
N TYR A 193 -9.70 26.02 21.92
CA TYR A 193 -8.69 25.58 20.95
C TYR A 193 -9.15 25.70 19.48
N ASP A 194 -10.45 25.89 19.23
CA ASP A 194 -10.98 26.08 17.88
C ASP A 194 -10.81 27.53 17.40
N CYS A 195 -10.52 28.46 18.32
CA CYS A 195 -10.51 29.89 18.06
C CYS A 195 -9.28 30.31 17.22
N PRO A 196 -9.49 30.99 16.07
CA PRO A 196 -8.40 31.37 15.17
C PRO A 196 -7.54 32.53 15.71
N PHE A 197 -8.03 33.31 16.69
CA PHE A 197 -7.34 34.50 17.18
C PHE A 197 -6.98 34.39 18.66
N ARG A 198 -5.73 34.67 19.00
CA ARG A 198 -5.27 34.76 20.41
C ARG A 198 -5.41 36.17 21.01
N ILE A 199 -5.69 37.17 20.16
CA ILE A 199 -5.72 38.58 20.53
C ILE A 199 -6.99 39.20 19.95
N GLU A 200 -7.76 39.90 20.79
CA GLU A 200 -9.02 40.53 20.39
C GLU A 200 -8.85 41.48 19.20
N LYS A 201 -7.79 42.30 19.24
CA LYS A 201 -7.48 43.26 18.18
C LYS A 201 -7.38 42.60 16.80
N LYS A 202 -6.80 41.40 16.69
CA LYS A 202 -6.74 40.67 15.42
C LYS A 202 -8.11 40.23 14.94
N ALA A 203 -8.98 39.76 15.85
CA ALA A 203 -10.36 39.41 15.51
C ALA A 203 -11.16 40.64 15.03
N GLN A 204 -10.95 41.80 15.65
CA GLN A 204 -11.55 43.08 15.25
C GLN A 204 -11.07 43.54 13.87
N GLU A 205 -9.76 43.47 13.60
CA GLU A 205 -9.18 43.80 12.29
C GLU A 205 -9.77 42.93 11.18
N VAL A 206 -9.87 41.62 11.41
CA VAL A 206 -10.48 40.68 10.45
C VAL A 206 -11.98 40.95 10.27
N LEU A 207 -12.72 41.21 11.35
CA LEU A 207 -14.15 41.54 11.26
C LEU A 207 -14.39 42.81 10.43
N LEU A 208 -13.58 43.84 10.66
CA LEU A 208 -13.64 45.08 9.89
C LEU A 208 -13.32 44.84 8.41
N ALA A 209 -12.31 44.00 8.11
CA ALA A 209 -11.94 43.65 6.75
C ALA A 209 -13.07 42.90 6.02
N ILE A 210 -13.70 41.91 6.67
CA ILE A 210 -14.82 41.14 6.11
C ILE A 210 -16.04 42.02 5.83
N LYS A 211 -16.35 42.97 6.72
CA LYS A 211 -17.48 43.89 6.53
C LYS A 211 -17.23 44.94 5.44
N LYS A 212 -15.98 45.26 5.15
CA LYS A 212 -15.61 46.33 4.22
C LYS A 212 -15.29 45.84 2.81
N TYR A 213 -14.72 44.65 2.68
CA TYR A 213 -14.20 44.14 1.40
C TYR A 213 -14.81 42.78 1.07
N PRO A 214 -15.04 42.48 -0.22
CA PRO A 214 -15.49 41.16 -0.63
C PRO A 214 -14.41 40.10 -0.32
N LEU A 215 -14.85 38.91 0.07
CA LEU A 215 -13.96 37.79 0.34
C LEU A 215 -13.55 37.09 -0.96
N ARG A 216 -12.26 36.91 -1.17
CA ARG A 216 -11.71 36.07 -2.24
C ARG A 216 -10.87 34.97 -1.59
N ILE A 217 -11.23 33.71 -1.88
CA ILE A 217 -10.57 32.53 -1.32
C ILE A 217 -9.94 31.77 -2.46
N GLU A 218 -8.67 31.43 -2.32
CA GLU A 218 -7.92 30.72 -3.34
C GLU A 218 -7.25 29.48 -2.75
N LYS A 219 -7.12 28.45 -3.59
CA LYS A 219 -6.44 27.22 -3.26
C LYS A 219 -5.12 27.19 -4.03
N ILE A 220 -4.00 27.31 -3.32
CA ILE A 220 -2.66 27.42 -3.90
C ILE A 220 -1.93 26.10 -3.68
N ALA A 221 -1.33 25.55 -4.74
CA ALA A 221 -0.48 24.37 -4.63
C ALA A 221 0.83 24.72 -3.91
N THR A 222 1.12 24.02 -2.81
CA THR A 222 2.33 24.27 -2.00
C THR A 222 3.41 23.22 -2.18
N ASP A 223 3.01 22.03 -2.63
CA ASP A 223 3.94 20.95 -2.92
C ASP A 223 3.48 20.17 -4.14
N PHE A 224 4.45 19.59 -4.85
CA PHE A 224 4.24 18.89 -6.11
C PHE A 224 4.87 17.51 -6.02
N SER A 225 4.15 16.50 -6.51
CA SER A 225 4.65 15.13 -6.50
C SER A 225 5.90 14.99 -7.37
N GLU A 226 6.87 14.21 -6.91
CA GLU A 226 8.00 13.75 -7.72
C GLU A 226 7.63 12.54 -8.61
N GLY A 227 6.41 12.00 -8.45
CA GLY A 227 6.00 10.74 -9.04
C GLY A 227 6.83 9.58 -8.49
N LYS A 228 6.94 8.50 -9.28
CA LYS A 228 7.89 7.42 -9.02
C LYS A 228 8.44 6.87 -10.33
N GLU A 229 9.61 6.23 -10.25
CA GLU A 229 10.12 5.44 -11.35
C GLU A 229 9.26 4.18 -11.56
N ARG A 230 9.13 3.76 -12.82
CA ARG A 230 8.41 2.53 -13.17
C ARG A 230 9.29 1.35 -12.77
N ASP A 231 8.70 0.40 -12.06
CA ASP A 231 9.35 -0.86 -11.69
C ASP A 231 8.82 -1.96 -12.63
N LEU A 232 9.31 -1.95 -13.87
CA LEU A 232 8.87 -2.88 -14.90
C LEU A 232 9.20 -4.34 -14.57
N PRO A 233 10.35 -4.69 -13.94
CA PRO A 233 10.60 -6.04 -13.45
C PRO A 233 9.54 -6.53 -12.45
N ALA A 234 9.17 -5.71 -11.46
CA ALA A 234 8.11 -6.08 -10.52
C ALA A 234 6.73 -6.17 -11.22
N ALA A 235 6.45 -5.28 -12.17
CA ALA A 235 5.21 -5.35 -12.96
C ALA A 235 5.09 -6.67 -13.72
N ARG A 236 6.17 -7.14 -14.37
CA ARG A 236 6.23 -8.46 -15.03
C ARG A 236 5.98 -9.61 -14.07
N HIS A 237 6.59 -9.54 -12.89
CA HIS A 237 6.45 -10.55 -11.86
C HIS A 237 5.00 -10.63 -11.36
N CYS A 238 4.39 -9.50 -10.99
CA CYS A 238 2.98 -9.44 -10.56
C CYS A 238 2.00 -9.87 -11.65
N ALA A 239 2.32 -9.59 -12.92
CA ALA A 239 1.52 -10.00 -14.06
C ALA A 239 1.69 -11.47 -14.45
N VAL A 240 2.69 -12.17 -13.87
CA VAL A 240 3.17 -13.47 -14.35
C VAL A 240 3.35 -13.43 -15.87
N TRP A 241 4.03 -12.39 -16.35
CA TRP A 241 4.19 -12.08 -17.77
C TRP A 241 5.63 -11.64 -18.05
N PRO A 242 6.60 -12.58 -18.00
CA PRO A 242 8.03 -12.25 -18.05
C PRO A 242 8.49 -11.69 -19.41
N ASP A 243 7.83 -12.06 -20.49
CA ASP A 243 8.17 -11.76 -21.88
C ASP A 243 7.46 -10.51 -22.43
N VAL A 244 6.60 -9.86 -21.65
CA VAL A 244 5.95 -8.61 -22.08
C VAL A 244 6.99 -7.50 -22.27
N SER A 245 6.82 -6.71 -23.33
CA SER A 245 7.71 -5.60 -23.62
C SER A 245 7.47 -4.40 -22.69
N ASP A 246 8.48 -3.55 -22.55
CA ASP A 246 8.37 -2.33 -21.73
C ASP A 246 7.33 -1.36 -22.29
N GLU A 247 7.15 -1.34 -23.62
CA GLU A 247 6.15 -0.50 -24.30
C GLU A 247 4.73 -0.90 -23.90
N VAL A 248 4.44 -2.21 -23.85
CA VAL A 248 3.14 -2.72 -23.43
C VAL A 248 2.86 -2.42 -21.96
N LEU A 249 3.86 -2.59 -21.08
CA LEU A 249 3.72 -2.21 -19.67
C LEU A 249 3.63 -0.69 -19.46
N SER A 250 4.08 0.10 -20.44
CA SER A 250 4.06 1.55 -20.37
C SER A 250 2.77 2.19 -20.88
N LEU A 251 1.85 1.39 -21.45
CA LEU A 251 0.55 1.84 -21.95
C LEU A 251 -0.26 2.61 -20.89
N PRO A 252 -1.23 3.43 -21.33
CA PRO A 252 -2.18 4.06 -20.43
C PRO A 252 -2.85 3.04 -19.50
N LYS A 253 -3.11 3.44 -18.26
CA LYS A 253 -3.61 2.55 -17.19
C LYS A 253 -4.79 1.69 -17.62
N GLU A 254 -5.79 2.27 -18.28
CA GLU A 254 -6.99 1.52 -18.68
C GLU A 254 -6.74 0.57 -19.87
N GLU A 255 -5.79 0.87 -20.75
CA GLU A 255 -5.38 -0.02 -21.84
C GLU A 255 -4.64 -1.24 -21.27
N LEU A 256 -3.62 -1.02 -20.43
CA LEU A 256 -2.89 -2.10 -19.77
C LEU A 256 -3.83 -2.96 -18.91
N LYS A 257 -4.72 -2.35 -18.14
CA LYS A 257 -5.74 -3.06 -17.35
C LYS A 257 -6.63 -3.94 -18.23
N SER A 258 -7.05 -3.44 -19.38
CA SER A 258 -7.88 -4.19 -20.33
C SER A 258 -7.12 -5.41 -20.88
N LEU A 259 -5.83 -5.26 -21.20
CA LEU A 259 -4.97 -6.38 -21.62
C LEU A 259 -4.81 -7.43 -20.51
N LEU A 260 -4.55 -7.00 -19.28
CA LEU A 260 -4.41 -7.90 -18.13
C LEU A 260 -5.69 -8.71 -17.87
N ILE A 261 -6.86 -8.05 -17.91
CA ILE A 261 -8.17 -8.70 -17.77
C ILE A 261 -8.43 -9.68 -18.92
N ALA A 262 -8.02 -9.34 -20.14
CA ALA A 262 -8.18 -10.22 -21.30
C ALA A 262 -7.29 -11.48 -21.20
N ARG A 263 -6.08 -11.33 -20.64
CA ARG A 263 -5.11 -12.42 -20.47
C ARG A 263 -5.42 -13.36 -19.31
N LEU A 264 -6.06 -12.86 -18.25
CA LEU A 264 -6.27 -13.60 -17.00
C LEU A 264 -6.87 -15.02 -17.20
N PRO A 265 -7.92 -15.25 -18.02
CA PRO A 265 -8.46 -16.60 -18.19
C PRO A 265 -7.47 -17.63 -18.76
N ALA A 266 -6.63 -17.21 -19.72
CA ALA A 266 -5.59 -18.08 -20.28
C ALA A 266 -4.49 -18.36 -19.25
N LEU A 267 -4.09 -17.33 -18.48
CA LEU A 267 -3.15 -17.47 -17.38
C LEU A 267 -3.64 -18.47 -16.33
N MET A 268 -4.92 -18.38 -15.94
CA MET A 268 -5.51 -19.29 -14.97
C MET A 268 -5.68 -20.72 -15.49
N THR A 269 -5.81 -20.89 -16.81
CA THR A 269 -5.80 -22.22 -17.44
C THR A 269 -4.41 -22.86 -17.33
N GLU A 270 -3.35 -22.09 -17.52
CA GLU A 270 -1.97 -22.55 -17.31
C GLU A 270 -1.71 -22.89 -15.84
N PHE A 271 -2.10 -22.00 -14.92
CA PHE A 271 -2.00 -22.24 -13.48
C PHE A 271 -2.71 -23.53 -13.07
N LYS A 272 -3.95 -23.74 -13.53
CA LYS A 272 -4.69 -24.99 -13.28
C LYS A 272 -3.90 -26.21 -13.73
N LYS A 273 -3.40 -26.21 -14.96
CA LYS A 273 -2.61 -27.32 -15.51
C LYS A 273 -1.39 -27.62 -14.63
N ASP A 274 -0.69 -26.58 -14.17
CA ASP A 274 0.48 -26.74 -13.31
C ASP A 274 0.11 -27.25 -11.90
N MET A 275 -1.03 -26.86 -11.34
CA MET A 275 -1.54 -27.41 -10.07
C MET A 275 -1.87 -28.90 -10.21
N GLU A 276 -2.52 -29.29 -11.31
CA GLU A 276 -2.84 -30.69 -11.61
C GLU A 276 -1.55 -31.51 -11.86
N GLU A 277 -0.53 -30.94 -12.51
CA GLU A 277 0.78 -31.59 -12.71
C GLU A 277 1.52 -31.82 -11.38
N LEU A 278 1.39 -30.89 -10.43
CA LEU A 278 1.86 -31.06 -9.05
C LEU A 278 1.02 -32.07 -8.25
N GLY A 279 -0.08 -32.58 -8.83
CA GLY A 279 -0.99 -33.53 -8.21
C GLY A 279 -1.89 -32.90 -7.15
N PHE A 280 -2.16 -31.59 -7.25
CA PHE A 280 -3.19 -30.93 -6.45
C PHE A 280 -4.57 -31.09 -7.09
N THR A 281 -5.60 -30.98 -6.27
CA THR A 281 -6.96 -30.83 -6.78
C THR A 281 -7.18 -29.37 -7.07
N TYR A 282 -7.40 -29.03 -8.34
CA TYR A 282 -7.79 -27.68 -8.71
C TYR A 282 -9.23 -27.40 -8.31
#